data_AF-A0A5Z7W7L5-F1
#
_entry.id   AF-A0A5Z7W7L5-F1
#
_cell.length_a   1.000
_cell.length_b   1.000
_cell.length_c   1.000
_cell.angle_alpha   90.00
_cell.angle_beta   90.00
_cell.angle_gamma   90.00
#
_symmetry.space_group_name_H-M   'P 1'
#
loop_
_entity.id
_entity.type
_entity.pdbx_description
1 polymer ?
#
loop_
_entity_poly.entity_id
_entity_poly.type
_entity_poly.pdbx_seq_one_letter_code
_entity_poly.pdbx_strand_id
1 'polypeptide(L)'
;MSVSECIEHNQNTKHGYAGVTRNGVHCRLHRLVYCESKGISLNDIKGFSVRHTCDNPKCINPEHLVIGTHAENMRDKVARGRCYEPKGEKHAAAKLTENDVKWIRENYVKGSTSHGVNALASMFDVSRGTIRFVVQGKTWGHI
;
A
#
# COMPACT_ATOMS: atom_id res chain seq x y z
N MET A 1 -7.46 -30.66 -9.78
CA MET A 1 -7.81 -30.05 -8.48
C MET A 1 -8.88 -29.01 -8.78
N SER A 2 -10.13 -29.28 -8.42
CA SER A 2 -11.22 -28.30 -8.61
C SER A 2 -10.93 -27.10 -7.71
N VAL A 3 -10.81 -25.91 -8.29
CA VAL A 3 -10.81 -24.69 -7.51
C VAL A 3 -12.23 -24.56 -6.96
N SER A 4 -12.39 -24.66 -5.64
CA SER A 4 -13.69 -24.47 -5.00
C SER A 4 -14.24 -23.08 -5.31
N GLU A 5 -15.54 -22.94 -5.47
CA GLU A 5 -16.13 -21.62 -5.76
C GLU A 5 -16.12 -20.70 -4.53
N CYS A 6 -16.25 -19.39 -4.76
CA CYS A 6 -16.40 -18.43 -3.67
C CYS A 6 -17.77 -18.56 -3.00
N ILE A 7 -17.81 -18.57 -1.67
CA ILE A 7 -19.04 -18.43 -0.88
C ILE A 7 -19.10 -16.98 -0.43
N GLU A 8 -20.03 -16.17 -0.94
CA GLU A 8 -20.12 -14.75 -0.63
C GLU A 8 -21.13 -14.45 0.48
N HIS A 9 -20.78 -13.55 1.39
CA HIS A 9 -21.74 -12.98 2.33
C HIS A 9 -22.55 -11.82 1.70
N ASN A 10 -23.74 -11.54 2.23
CA ASN A 10 -24.60 -10.46 1.72
C ASN A 10 -24.52 -9.12 2.49
N GLN A 11 -23.51 -8.92 3.35
CA GLN A 11 -23.34 -7.64 4.05
C GLN A 11 -22.73 -6.57 3.13
N ASN A 12 -23.35 -5.39 3.08
CA ASN A 12 -22.84 -4.25 2.35
C ASN A 12 -21.92 -3.41 3.23
N THR A 13 -20.60 -3.59 3.08
CA THR A 13 -19.59 -2.86 3.85
C THR A 13 -18.63 -2.13 2.93
N LYS A 14 -18.11 -0.97 3.37
CA LYS A 14 -17.20 -0.11 2.59
C LYS A 14 -16.00 -0.84 2.00
N HIS A 15 -15.50 -1.86 2.69
CA HIS A 15 -14.30 -2.61 2.31
C HIS A 15 -14.60 -4.05 1.90
N GLY A 16 -15.87 -4.43 1.82
CA GLY A 16 -16.32 -5.77 1.41
C GLY A 16 -16.17 -6.87 2.46
N TYR A 17 -15.67 -6.58 3.67
CA TYR A 17 -15.57 -7.56 4.76
C TYR A 17 -16.81 -7.53 5.65
N ALA A 18 -17.45 -8.68 5.87
CA ALA A 18 -18.52 -8.84 6.86
C ALA A 18 -18.00 -8.84 8.31
N GLY A 19 -18.85 -8.34 9.20
CA GLY A 19 -18.69 -8.40 10.65
C GLY A 19 -19.73 -9.30 11.30
N VAL A 20 -19.40 -9.89 12.45
CA VAL A 20 -20.29 -10.71 13.25
C VAL A 20 -19.98 -10.54 14.73
N THR A 21 -21.00 -10.57 15.58
CA THR A 21 -20.83 -10.56 17.04
C THR A 21 -21.10 -11.96 17.57
N ARG A 22 -20.13 -12.55 18.27
CA ARG A 22 -20.26 -13.87 18.91
C ARG A 22 -19.86 -13.74 20.37
N ASN A 23 -20.71 -14.20 21.28
CA ASN A 23 -20.50 -14.10 22.75
C ASN A 23 -20.16 -12.67 23.21
N GLY A 24 -20.84 -11.67 22.65
CA GLY A 24 -20.62 -10.25 22.98
C GLY A 24 -19.38 -9.61 22.35
N VAL A 25 -18.57 -10.36 21.60
CA VAL A 25 -17.35 -9.84 20.94
C VAL A 25 -17.58 -9.67 19.45
N HIS A 26 -17.34 -8.46 18.94
CA HIS A 26 -17.37 -8.18 17.51
C HIS A 26 -16.09 -8.64 16.82
N CYS A 27 -16.22 -9.38 15.72
CA CYS A 27 -15.11 -9.87 14.92
C CYS A 27 -15.44 -9.89 13.42
N ARG A 28 -14.42 -10.04 12.57
CA ARG A 28 -14.62 -10.20 11.12
C ARG A 28 -15.08 -11.61 10.81
N LEU A 29 -16.12 -11.75 9.99
CA LEU A 29 -16.75 -13.04 9.68
C LEU A 29 -15.77 -14.07 9.11
N HIS A 30 -14.92 -13.68 8.15
CA HIS A 30 -13.92 -14.60 7.59
C HIS A 30 -12.92 -15.10 8.64
N ARG A 31 -12.59 -14.30 9.67
CA ARG A 31 -11.70 -14.76 10.75
C ARG A 31 -12.38 -15.82 11.59
N LEU A 32 -13.66 -15.60 11.90
CA LEU A 32 -14.46 -16.56 12.64
C LEU A 32 -14.58 -17.89 11.87
N VAL A 33 -14.90 -17.83 10.57
CA VAL A 33 -15.02 -19.02 9.71
C VAL A 33 -13.69 -19.78 9.62
N TYR A 34 -12.56 -19.07 9.48
CA TYR A 34 -11.24 -19.71 9.53
C TYR A 34 -11.01 -20.43 10.86
N CYS A 35 -11.27 -19.76 11.99
CA CYS A 35 -11.14 -20.34 13.32
C CYS A 35 -12.00 -21.60 13.51
N GLU A 36 -13.29 -21.52 13.15
CA GLU A 36 -14.23 -22.66 13.24
C GLU A 36 -13.79 -23.84 12.38
N SER A 37 -13.40 -23.59 11.12
CA SER A 37 -12.94 -24.66 10.21
C SER A 37 -11.63 -25.33 10.63
N LYS A 38 -10.81 -24.66 11.44
CA LYS A 38 -9.56 -25.21 12.00
C LYS A 38 -9.71 -25.69 13.44
N GLY A 39 -10.88 -25.52 14.07
CA GLY A 39 -11.10 -25.87 15.48
C GLY A 39 -10.28 -25.03 16.46
N ILE A 40 -9.92 -23.79 16.10
CA ILE A 40 -9.14 -22.88 16.95
C ILE A 40 -9.97 -21.65 17.35
N SER A 41 -9.51 -20.91 18.33
CA SER A 41 -10.14 -19.67 18.79
C SER A 41 -9.58 -18.44 18.10
N LEU A 42 -10.28 -17.31 18.23
CA LEU A 42 -9.77 -16.00 17.77
C LEU A 42 -8.51 -15.56 18.53
N ASN A 43 -8.29 -16.06 19.75
CA ASN A 43 -7.10 -15.77 20.55
C ASN A 43 -5.85 -16.44 19.97
N ASP A 44 -6.00 -17.65 19.40
CA ASP A 44 -4.87 -18.39 18.80
C ASP A 44 -4.30 -17.68 17.56
N ILE A 45 -5.13 -16.86 16.90
CA ILE A 45 -4.76 -16.08 15.72
C ILE A 45 -4.54 -14.59 16.04
N LYS A 46 -4.34 -14.24 17.32
CA LYS A 46 -4.03 -12.88 17.73
C LYS A 46 -2.67 -12.47 17.16
N GLY A 47 -2.59 -11.29 16.56
CA GLY A 47 -1.38 -10.82 15.85
C GLY A 47 -1.25 -11.34 14.41
N PHE A 48 -2.07 -12.32 14.01
CA PHE A 48 -2.11 -12.81 12.64
C PHE A 48 -3.27 -12.21 11.83
N SER A 49 -3.09 -12.20 10.52
CA SER A 49 -4.09 -11.82 9.53
C SER A 49 -4.58 -13.06 8.80
N VAL A 50 -5.90 -13.24 8.74
CA VAL A 50 -6.51 -14.20 7.82
C VAL A 50 -6.68 -13.49 6.48
N ARG A 51 -6.16 -14.09 5.41
CA ARG A 51 -6.08 -13.55 4.05
C ARG A 51 -6.87 -14.42 3.09
N HIS A 52 -7.34 -13.81 2.02
CA HIS A 52 -8.03 -14.48 0.93
C HIS A 52 -7.05 -14.88 -0.16
N THR A 53 -7.03 -16.16 -0.55
CA THR A 53 -6.26 -16.60 -1.73
C THR A 53 -6.93 -16.16 -3.03
N CYS A 54 -8.26 -16.10 -3.03
CA CYS A 54 -9.13 -15.70 -4.15
C CYS A 54 -9.26 -14.19 -4.37
N ASP A 55 -8.66 -13.35 -3.51
CA ASP A 55 -8.71 -11.89 -3.63
C ASP A 55 -10.10 -11.24 -3.58
N ASN A 56 -11.13 -11.97 -3.17
CA ASN A 56 -12.50 -11.50 -3.01
C ASN A 56 -12.83 -11.23 -1.52
N PRO A 57 -12.92 -9.97 -1.07
CA PRO A 57 -13.19 -9.65 0.35
C PRO A 57 -14.52 -10.19 0.88
N LYS A 58 -15.52 -10.40 0.00
CA LYS A 58 -16.83 -10.94 0.37
C LYS A 58 -16.81 -12.44 0.62
N CYS A 59 -15.76 -13.13 0.17
CA CYS A 59 -15.65 -14.57 0.25
C CYS A 59 -15.44 -15.02 1.70
N ILE A 60 -16.20 -16.04 2.10
CA ILE A 60 -16.11 -16.73 3.40
C ILE A 60 -15.88 -18.23 3.22
N ASN A 61 -15.52 -18.70 2.02
CA ASN A 61 -15.16 -20.11 1.81
C ASN A 61 -13.89 -20.44 2.65
N PRO A 62 -13.95 -21.39 3.61
CA PRO A 62 -12.80 -21.78 4.42
C PRO A 62 -11.55 -22.19 3.62
N GLU A 63 -11.73 -22.81 2.44
CA GLU A 63 -10.63 -23.24 1.57
C GLU A 63 -9.89 -22.05 0.94
N HIS A 64 -10.53 -20.88 0.88
CA HIS A 64 -9.92 -19.66 0.38
C HIS A 64 -9.28 -18.80 1.47
N LEU A 65 -9.27 -19.26 2.73
CA LEU A 65 -8.77 -18.50 3.87
C LEU A 65 -7.46 -19.09 4.39
N VAL A 66 -6.42 -18.25 4.44
CA VAL A 66 -5.10 -18.62 4.92
C VAL A 66 -4.62 -17.66 6.00
N ILE A 67 -3.96 -18.17 7.03
CA ILE A 67 -3.33 -17.33 8.05
C ILE A 67 -1.99 -16.79 7.53
N GLY A 68 -1.59 -15.64 8.03
CA GLY A 68 -0.28 -15.07 7.76
C GLY A 68 0.06 -13.94 8.73
N THR A 69 1.34 -13.66 8.83
CA THR A 69 1.88 -12.50 9.52
C THR A 69 1.57 -11.21 8.76
N HIS A 70 1.67 -10.08 9.45
CA HIS A 70 1.60 -8.77 8.80
C HIS A 70 2.65 -8.61 7.69
N ALA A 71 3.86 -9.15 7.90
CA ALA A 71 4.93 -9.12 6.92
C ALA A 71 4.59 -9.92 5.65
N GLU A 72 3.95 -11.07 5.79
CA GLU A 72 3.46 -11.86 4.64
C GLU A 72 2.35 -11.13 3.89
N ASN A 73 1.39 -10.53 4.59
CA ASN A 73 0.34 -9.74 3.97
C ASN A 73 0.89 -8.55 3.17
N MET A 74 1.93 -7.89 3.69
CA MET A 74 2.62 -6.81 2.98
C MET A 74 3.38 -7.31 1.76
N ARG A 75 4.06 -8.46 1.86
CA ARG A 75 4.73 -9.10 0.70
C ARG A 75 3.73 -9.46 -0.39
N ASP A 76 2.58 -10.03 -0.04
CA ASP A 76 1.51 -10.34 -0.99
C ASP A 76 0.97 -9.08 -1.67
N LYS A 77 0.74 -8.01 -0.90
CA LYS A 77 0.27 -6.73 -1.43
C LYS A 77 1.23 -6.16 -2.47
N VAL A 78 2.54 -6.24 -2.20
CA VAL A 78 3.60 -5.82 -3.14
C VAL A 78 3.62 -6.73 -4.37
N ALA A 79 3.64 -8.06 -4.18
CA ALA A 79 3.67 -9.03 -5.26
C ALA A 79 2.46 -8.93 -6.20
N ARG A 80 1.29 -8.60 -5.66
CA ARG A 80 0.04 -8.40 -6.42
C ARG A 80 -0.13 -6.98 -6.98
N GLY A 81 0.89 -6.11 -6.89
CA GLY A 81 0.84 -4.75 -7.44
C GLY A 81 -0.21 -3.84 -6.78
N ARG A 82 -0.65 -4.16 -5.56
CA ARG A 82 -1.68 -3.39 -4.82
C ARG A 82 -1.09 -2.29 -3.94
N CYS A 83 0.21 -2.03 -4.07
CA CYS A 83 0.85 -0.87 -3.50
C CYS A 83 0.63 0.31 -4.45
N TYR A 84 -0.37 1.15 -4.14
CA TYR A 84 -0.49 2.44 -4.78
C TYR A 84 0.64 3.34 -4.29
N GLU A 85 1.64 3.55 -5.14
CA GLU A 85 2.75 4.48 -4.91
C GLU A 85 2.56 5.68 -5.83
N PRO A 86 1.86 6.74 -5.37
CA PRO A 86 1.70 7.94 -6.19
C PRO A 86 3.08 8.54 -6.47
N LYS A 87 3.41 8.74 -7.74
CA LYS A 87 4.69 9.28 -8.21
C LYS A 87 4.53 10.74 -8.64
N GLY A 88 5.63 11.49 -8.49
CA GLY A 88 5.71 12.87 -8.94
C GLY A 88 4.61 13.73 -8.32
N GLU A 89 3.91 14.50 -9.14
CA GLU A 89 2.84 15.43 -8.74
C GLU A 89 1.67 14.75 -8.04
N LYS A 90 1.46 13.45 -8.28
CA LYS A 90 0.38 12.69 -7.63
C LYS A 90 0.68 12.43 -6.15
N HIS A 91 1.95 12.59 -5.72
CA HIS A 91 2.34 12.38 -4.34
C HIS A 91 1.93 13.59 -3.48
N ALA A 92 1.18 13.36 -2.40
CA ALA A 92 0.61 14.43 -1.59
C ALA A 92 1.66 15.40 -0.98
N ALA A 93 2.89 14.95 -0.80
CA ALA A 93 4.01 15.77 -0.32
C ALA A 93 4.92 16.32 -1.43
N ALA A 94 4.53 16.19 -2.71
CA ALA A 94 5.31 16.74 -3.82
C ALA A 94 5.31 18.27 -3.76
N LYS A 95 6.50 18.86 -3.75
CA LYS A 95 6.72 20.31 -3.81
C LYS A 95 7.10 20.83 -5.19
N LEU A 96 7.39 19.92 -6.12
CA LEU A 96 7.83 20.22 -7.47
C LEU A 96 6.83 19.61 -8.45
N THR A 97 6.75 20.19 -9.64
CA THR A 97 6.04 19.66 -10.80
C THR A 97 6.99 18.90 -11.73
N GLU A 98 6.45 18.13 -12.67
CA GLU A 98 7.25 17.50 -13.73
C GLU A 98 8.01 18.56 -14.55
N ASN A 99 7.38 19.71 -14.77
CA ASN A 99 7.99 20.84 -15.47
C ASN A 99 9.12 21.48 -14.67
N ASP A 100 8.95 21.67 -13.36
CA ASP A 100 10.03 22.16 -12.49
C ASP A 100 11.23 21.22 -12.55
N VAL A 101 10.99 19.91 -12.52
CA VAL A 101 12.05 18.89 -12.56
C VAL A 101 12.82 18.95 -13.88
N LYS A 102 12.12 19.05 -15.03
CA LYS A 102 12.77 19.22 -16.34
C LYS A 102 13.60 20.48 -16.37
N TRP A 103 13.00 21.61 -15.95
CA TRP A 103 13.68 22.89 -15.91
C TRP A 103 14.92 22.88 -15.01
N ILE A 104 14.81 22.32 -13.80
CA ILE A 104 15.93 22.16 -12.86
C ILE A 104 17.06 21.35 -13.49
N ARG A 105 16.76 20.23 -14.16
CA ARG A 105 17.79 19.38 -14.77
C ARG A 105 18.47 20.06 -15.96
N GLU A 106 17.73 20.80 -16.77
CA GLU A 106 18.26 21.55 -17.91
C GLU A 106 19.12 22.74 -17.49
N ASN A 107 18.73 23.42 -16.41
CA ASN A 107 19.37 24.66 -15.97
C ASN A 107 20.40 24.47 -14.86
N TYR A 108 20.55 23.26 -14.30
CA TYR A 108 21.50 23.00 -13.22
C TYR A 108 22.96 23.16 -13.68
N VAL A 109 23.71 24.02 -12.97
CA VAL A 109 25.14 24.20 -13.18
C VAL A 109 25.90 23.94 -11.88
N LYS A 110 26.75 22.91 -11.89
CA LYS A 110 27.55 22.52 -10.71
C LYS A 110 28.45 23.68 -10.26
N GLY A 111 28.33 24.07 -9.00
CA GLY A 111 29.13 25.14 -8.40
C GLY A 111 28.66 26.56 -8.72
N SER A 112 27.61 26.72 -9.54
CA SER A 112 27.06 28.04 -9.85
C SER A 112 26.37 28.68 -8.64
N THR A 113 26.53 29.99 -8.48
CA THR A 113 25.85 30.79 -7.45
C THR A 113 24.40 31.12 -7.82
N SER A 114 24.04 31.09 -9.11
CA SER A 114 22.68 31.40 -9.61
C SER A 114 21.89 30.16 -10.06
N HIS A 115 22.60 29.12 -10.49
CA HIS A 115 22.00 27.91 -11.05
C HIS A 115 22.53 26.62 -10.38
N GLY A 116 23.21 26.76 -9.25
CA GLY A 116 23.65 25.64 -8.42
C GLY A 116 22.60 25.24 -7.38
N VAL A 117 22.93 24.20 -6.59
CA VAL A 117 22.01 23.59 -5.62
C VAL A 117 21.39 24.59 -4.66
N ASN A 118 22.16 25.56 -4.14
CA ASN A 118 21.66 26.53 -3.18
C ASN A 118 20.64 27.49 -3.81
N ALA A 119 20.95 28.02 -5.00
CA ALA A 119 20.08 28.96 -5.69
C ALA A 119 18.76 28.30 -6.11
N LEU A 120 18.84 27.10 -6.69
CA LEU A 120 17.65 26.35 -7.09
C LEU A 120 16.81 25.92 -5.89
N ALA A 121 17.43 25.55 -4.77
CA ALA A 121 16.70 25.22 -3.54
C ALA A 121 15.88 26.41 -3.03
N SER A 122 16.48 27.61 -3.02
CA SER A 122 15.77 28.84 -2.66
C SER A 122 14.70 29.22 -3.68
N MET A 123 14.98 29.08 -4.97
CA MET A 123 14.06 29.43 -6.06
C MET A 123 12.75 28.63 -6.01
N PHE A 124 12.85 27.33 -5.72
CA PHE A 124 11.70 26.41 -5.70
C PHE A 124 11.15 26.12 -4.29
N ASP A 125 11.63 26.82 -3.25
CA ASP A 125 11.27 26.58 -1.84
C ASP A 125 11.37 25.10 -1.41
N VAL A 126 12.49 24.47 -1.77
CA VAL A 126 12.79 23.08 -1.42
C VAL A 126 14.14 22.94 -0.72
N SER A 127 14.36 21.80 -0.10
CA SER A 127 15.67 21.52 0.50
C SER A 127 16.75 21.35 -0.56
N ARG A 128 18.00 21.69 -0.20
CA ARG A 128 19.19 21.40 -1.03
C ARG A 128 19.30 19.91 -1.40
N GLY A 129 18.88 19.03 -0.49
CA GLY A 129 18.82 17.58 -0.73
C GLY A 129 17.83 17.21 -1.84
N THR A 130 16.67 17.89 -1.88
CA THR A 130 15.65 17.70 -2.93
C THR A 130 16.24 18.01 -4.31
N ILE A 131 16.88 19.17 -4.48
CA ILE A 131 17.54 19.53 -5.74
C ILE A 131 18.61 18.51 -6.11
N ARG A 132 19.47 18.12 -5.15
CA ARG A 132 20.51 17.10 -5.41
C ARG A 132 19.90 15.79 -5.90
N PHE A 133 18.81 15.32 -5.31
CA PHE A 133 18.16 14.07 -5.74
C PHE A 133 17.46 14.19 -7.10
N VAL A 134 16.86 15.33 -7.39
CA VAL A 134 16.26 15.64 -8.70
C VAL A 134 17.32 15.60 -9.80
N VAL A 135 18.44 16.31 -9.60
CA VAL A 135 19.57 16.37 -10.54
C VAL A 135 20.24 15.00 -10.71
N GLN A 136 20.34 14.21 -9.64
CA GLN A 136 20.90 12.85 -9.70
C GLN A 136 19.92 11.79 -10.23
N GLY A 137 18.67 12.15 -10.56
CA GLY A 137 17.63 11.20 -10.98
C GLY A 137 17.20 10.21 -9.89
N LYS A 138 17.59 10.44 -8.63
CA LYS A 138 17.23 9.57 -7.49
C LYS A 138 15.77 9.74 -7.08
N THR A 139 15.26 10.95 -7.24
CA THR A 139 13.82 11.25 -7.19
C THR A 139 13.37 11.65 -8.59
N TRP A 140 12.08 11.51 -8.86
CA TRP A 140 11.52 11.81 -10.18
C TRP A 140 12.19 11.03 -11.33
N GLY A 141 12.70 9.82 -11.09
CA GLY A 141 13.36 9.03 -12.14
C GLY A 141 12.45 8.49 -13.25
N HIS A 142 11.15 8.79 -13.19
CA HIS A 142 10.18 8.52 -14.27
C HIS A 142 10.06 9.70 -15.25
N ILE A 143 10.60 10.85 -14.87
CA ILE A 143 10.83 12.03 -15.71
C ILE A 143 12.28 11.96 -16.18
#